data_AF-A0A854EGJ4-F1
#
_entry.id   AF-A0A854EGJ4-F1
#
_cell.length_a   1.000
_cell.length_b   1.000
_cell.length_c   1.000
_cell.angle_alpha   90.00
_cell.angle_beta   90.00
_cell.angle_gamma   90.00
#
_symmetry.space_group_name_H-M   'P 1'
#
loop_
_entity.id
_entity.type
_entity.pdbx_description
1 polymer ?
#
loop_
_entity_poly.entity_id
_entity_poly.type
_entity_poly.pdbx_seq_one_letter_code
_entity_poly.pdbx_strand_id
1 'polypeptide(L)'
;MRFTKRNLIKTAAVGSAFVGALAVAAPASANSFGPTEYGTNGYAIVSYDDANDQFCVTENSGWYKGFANVRLYPETNSRGPSYNFDVYAGETKCVSLSSAFEDSYYYYKVNHHSPVNFYS
;
A
#
# COMPACT_ATOMS: atom_id res chain seq x y z
N MET A 1 12.95 25.30 3.42
CA MET A 1 11.78 24.51 3.88
C MET A 1 12.25 23.63 5.04
N ARG A 2 11.46 23.57 6.13
CA ARG A 2 11.91 23.14 7.47
C ARG A 2 11.65 21.65 7.67
N PHE A 3 12.69 20.82 7.60
CA PHE A 3 12.62 19.38 7.90
C PHE A 3 12.27 19.16 9.38
N THR A 4 11.13 18.52 9.67
CA THR A 4 10.75 18.13 11.03
C THR A 4 10.44 16.64 11.13
N LYS A 5 11.52 15.89 11.38
CA LYS A 5 11.68 14.74 12.28
C LYS A 5 10.75 13.51 12.18
N ARG A 6 11.41 12.40 11.79
CA ARG A 6 11.21 11.00 12.20
C ARG A 6 10.51 10.82 13.55
N ASN A 7 9.52 9.94 13.61
CA ASN A 7 9.24 9.12 14.80
C ASN A 7 8.86 7.69 14.39
N LEU A 8 9.81 6.78 14.53
CA LEU A 8 9.59 5.33 14.60
C LEU A 8 8.69 5.03 15.80
N ILE A 9 7.45 4.61 15.58
CA ILE A 9 6.62 4.02 16.64
C ILE A 9 6.46 2.53 16.34
N LYS A 10 7.41 1.77 16.86
CA LYS A 10 7.40 0.31 16.89
C LYS A 10 6.50 -0.13 18.06
N THR A 11 5.21 -0.32 17.82
CA THR A 11 4.30 -0.85 18.86
C THR A 11 3.91 -2.28 18.53
N ALA A 12 4.56 -3.21 19.22
CA ALA A 12 4.04 -4.56 19.39
C ALA A 12 2.84 -4.52 20.35
N ALA A 13 1.77 -5.24 20.05
CA ALA A 13 0.78 -5.60 21.06
C ALA A 13 0.04 -6.89 20.67
N VAL A 14 0.44 -7.98 21.34
CA VAL A 14 -0.39 -9.15 21.58
C VAL A 14 -1.38 -8.81 22.70
N GLY A 15 -2.66 -9.15 22.53
CA GLY A 15 -3.57 -9.43 23.65
C GLY A 15 -4.65 -8.39 23.97
N SER A 16 -5.87 -8.71 23.55
CA SER A 16 -7.19 -8.45 24.13
C SER A 16 -7.38 -7.40 25.25
N ALA A 17 -8.22 -6.39 24.99
CA ALA A 17 -9.38 -6.01 25.83
C ALA A 17 -10.22 -4.91 25.14
N PHE A 18 -11.51 -5.17 24.95
CA PHE A 18 -12.52 -4.17 24.63
C PHE A 18 -12.77 -3.28 25.86
N VAL A 19 -12.70 -1.95 25.71
CA VAL A 19 -13.59 -0.90 26.27
C VAL A 19 -12.91 0.46 26.04
N GLY A 20 -13.68 1.43 25.54
CA GLY A 20 -13.37 2.85 25.65
C GLY A 20 -13.24 3.54 24.31
N ALA A 21 -14.24 4.36 24.00
CA ALA A 21 -14.26 5.24 22.83
C ALA A 21 -12.99 6.11 22.78
N LEU A 22 -12.04 5.69 21.96
CA LEU A 22 -11.13 6.62 21.32
C LEU A 22 -11.82 6.99 20.02
N ALA A 23 -12.36 8.21 19.96
CA ALA A 23 -12.43 8.90 18.68
C ALA A 23 -10.99 9.04 18.21
N VAL A 24 -10.49 7.99 17.55
CA VAL A 24 -9.29 8.06 16.75
C VAL A 24 -9.71 9.01 15.64
N ALA A 25 -9.43 10.29 15.83
CA ALA A 25 -9.19 11.14 14.68
C ALA A 25 -8.00 10.47 13.99
N ALA A 26 -8.32 9.51 13.12
CA ALA A 26 -7.38 9.03 12.13
C ALA A 26 -6.86 10.31 11.48
N PRO A 27 -5.53 10.48 11.34
CA PRO A 27 -5.04 11.57 10.51
C PRO A 27 -5.81 11.49 9.20
N ALA A 28 -6.44 12.59 8.82
CA ALA A 28 -7.18 12.68 7.57
C ALA A 28 -6.17 12.37 6.47
N SER A 29 -6.19 11.14 5.99
CA SER A 29 -5.22 10.54 5.07
C SER A 29 -5.09 11.44 3.86
N ALA A 30 -3.95 12.12 3.71
CA ALA A 30 -3.78 13.02 2.58
C ALA A 30 -3.51 12.24 1.28
N ASN A 31 -3.19 10.94 1.38
CA ASN A 31 -2.73 10.16 0.24
C ASN A 31 -3.30 8.73 0.08
N SER A 32 -4.26 8.31 0.91
CA SER A 32 -5.02 7.08 0.64
C SER A 32 -5.72 7.17 -0.70
N PHE A 33 -5.73 6.07 -1.45
CA PHE A 33 -6.42 6.00 -2.74
C PHE A 33 -6.99 4.63 -3.00
N GLY A 34 -7.86 4.58 -4.00
CA GLY A 34 -8.51 3.37 -4.44
C GLY A 34 -9.71 2.98 -3.56
N PRO A 35 -10.33 1.81 -3.83
CA PRO A 35 -9.97 0.86 -4.88
C PRO A 35 -10.04 1.47 -6.29
N THR A 36 -9.02 1.21 -7.12
CA THR A 36 -8.93 1.75 -8.50
C THR A 36 -8.17 0.81 -9.44
N GLU A 37 -8.49 0.87 -10.73
CA GLU A 37 -7.77 0.16 -11.81
C GLU A 37 -6.74 1.07 -12.51
N TYR A 38 -6.52 2.27 -11.99
CA TYR A 38 -5.63 3.24 -12.62
C TYR A 38 -4.22 2.66 -12.79
N GLY A 39 -3.68 2.73 -14.01
CA GLY A 39 -2.36 2.17 -14.35
C GLY A 39 -2.28 0.63 -14.37
N THR A 40 -3.38 -0.09 -14.20
CA THR A 40 -3.40 -1.56 -14.21
C THR A 40 -4.02 -2.15 -15.48
N ASN A 41 -4.63 -1.32 -16.35
CA ASN A 41 -5.38 -1.76 -17.55
C ASN A 41 -6.47 -2.82 -17.23
N GLY A 42 -7.05 -2.76 -16.03
CA GLY A 42 -8.09 -3.70 -15.59
C GLY A 42 -7.57 -5.06 -15.11
N TYR A 43 -6.26 -5.31 -15.11
CA TYR A 43 -5.71 -6.58 -14.60
C TYR A 43 -5.76 -6.69 -13.08
N ALA A 44 -5.82 -5.56 -12.39
CA ALA A 44 -5.86 -5.52 -10.94
C ALA A 44 -6.57 -4.27 -10.42
N ILE A 45 -7.19 -4.39 -9.25
CA ILE A 45 -7.69 -3.28 -8.46
C ILE A 45 -6.69 -3.04 -7.35
N VAL A 46 -6.20 -1.81 -7.23
CA VAL A 46 -5.22 -1.40 -6.21
C VAL A 46 -5.84 -0.41 -5.23
N SER A 47 -5.42 -0.48 -3.97
CA SER A 47 -5.74 0.51 -2.96
C SER A 47 -4.55 0.71 -2.02
N TYR A 48 -4.40 1.95 -1.56
CA TYR A 48 -3.46 2.30 -0.50
C TYR A 48 -4.22 2.95 0.65
N ASP A 49 -4.01 2.42 1.85
CA ASP A 49 -4.48 2.99 3.10
C ASP A 49 -3.29 3.54 3.89
N ASP A 50 -3.15 4.85 3.83
CA ASP A 50 -2.11 5.64 4.49
C ASP A 50 -2.21 5.55 6.02
N ALA A 51 -3.42 5.41 6.57
CA ALA A 51 -3.57 5.34 8.03
C ALA A 51 -3.05 4.01 8.62
N ASN A 52 -2.93 2.98 7.79
CA ASN A 52 -2.49 1.63 8.19
C ASN A 52 -1.21 1.19 7.48
N ASP A 53 -0.57 2.10 6.72
CA ASP A 53 0.56 1.82 5.85
C ASP A 53 0.34 0.56 5.01
N GLN A 54 -0.82 0.40 4.38
CA GLN A 54 -1.20 -0.85 3.74
C GLN A 54 -1.50 -0.65 2.26
N PHE A 55 -0.78 -1.39 1.42
CA PHE A 55 -1.03 -1.45 -0.01
C PHE A 55 -1.67 -2.80 -0.35
N CYS A 56 -2.88 -2.79 -0.89
CA CYS A 56 -3.62 -3.98 -1.28
C CYS A 56 -3.82 -4.04 -2.79
N VAL A 57 -3.82 -5.27 -3.32
CA VAL A 57 -4.08 -5.56 -4.72
C VAL A 57 -5.02 -6.75 -4.82
N THR A 58 -6.08 -6.59 -5.59
CA THR A 58 -7.01 -7.65 -5.97
C THR A 58 -6.83 -7.93 -7.47
N GLU A 59 -6.71 -9.20 -7.84
CA GLU A 59 -6.69 -9.59 -9.26
C GLU A 59 -8.06 -9.33 -9.89
N ASN A 60 -8.10 -8.74 -11.09
CA ASN A 60 -9.36 -8.34 -11.73
C ASN A 60 -9.42 -8.61 -13.24
N SER A 61 -8.54 -9.44 -13.81
CA SER A 61 -8.54 -9.67 -15.26
C SER A 61 -9.77 -10.40 -15.79
N GLY A 62 -10.63 -10.94 -14.92
CA GLY A 62 -11.81 -11.72 -15.30
C GLY A 62 -11.48 -13.09 -15.88
N TRP A 63 -10.20 -13.47 -15.95
CA TRP A 63 -9.76 -14.79 -16.39
C TRP A 63 -9.66 -15.76 -15.22
N TYR A 64 -10.29 -16.93 -15.33
CA TYR A 64 -10.35 -17.96 -14.27
C TYR A 64 -8.97 -18.53 -13.84
N LYS A 65 -7.90 -18.21 -14.58
CA LYS A 65 -6.49 -18.54 -14.28
C LYS A 65 -5.57 -17.33 -14.49
N GLY A 66 -6.14 -16.12 -14.41
CA GLY A 66 -5.37 -14.88 -14.47
C GLY A 66 -4.45 -14.74 -13.27
N PHE A 67 -3.37 -13.99 -13.46
CA PHE A 67 -2.58 -13.45 -12.36
C PHE A 67 -2.05 -12.07 -12.74
N ALA A 68 -1.80 -11.26 -11.72
CA ALA A 68 -1.16 -9.97 -11.84
C ALA A 68 0.17 -9.99 -11.08
N ASN A 69 1.29 -9.78 -11.78
CA ASN A 69 2.58 -9.56 -11.15
C ASN A 69 2.66 -8.10 -10.69
N VAL A 70 2.79 -7.88 -9.39
CA VAL A 70 2.84 -6.56 -8.78
C VAL A 70 4.26 -6.29 -8.30
N ARG A 71 4.81 -5.16 -8.70
CA ARG A 71 6.04 -4.60 -8.13
C ARG A 71 5.70 -3.31 -7.40
N LEU A 72 6.14 -3.21 -6.16
CA LEU A 72 5.97 -2.04 -5.31
C LEU A 72 7.35 -1.64 -4.77
N TYR A 73 7.77 -0.39 -4.98
CA TYR A 73 9.11 0.04 -4.60
C TYR A 73 9.17 1.55 -4.34
N PRO A 74 10.03 2.01 -3.41
CA PRO A 74 10.27 3.43 -3.18
C PRO A 74 11.09 4.03 -4.33
N GLU A 75 10.94 5.34 -4.56
CA GLU A 75 11.82 6.11 -5.45
C GLU A 75 13.30 5.96 -5.10
N THR A 76 13.59 5.94 -3.80
CA THR A 76 14.92 5.76 -3.24
C THR A 76 14.94 4.48 -2.41
N ASN A 77 15.77 3.50 -2.78
CA ASN A 77 15.82 2.18 -2.13
C ASN A 77 16.00 2.20 -0.60
N SER A 78 16.56 3.26 -0.01
CA SER A 78 16.73 3.40 1.44
C SER A 78 15.49 3.95 2.18
N ARG A 79 14.39 4.24 1.46
CA ARG A 79 13.17 4.86 2.01
C ARG A 79 12.03 3.88 2.24
N GLY A 80 12.30 2.57 2.14
CA GLY A 80 11.42 1.53 2.66
C GLY A 80 11.45 0.25 1.84
N PRO A 81 10.47 -0.65 2.06
CA PRO A 81 10.49 -1.99 1.51
C PRO A 81 10.17 -2.00 0.01
N SER A 82 10.73 -2.99 -0.69
CA SER A 82 10.34 -3.32 -2.06
C SER A 82 9.71 -4.70 -2.09
N TYR A 83 8.64 -4.84 -2.87
CA TYR A 83 7.91 -6.08 -3.04
C TYR A 83 7.79 -6.45 -4.52
N ASN A 84 7.83 -7.75 -4.79
CA ASN A 84 7.50 -8.33 -6.08
C ASN A 84 6.70 -9.62 -5.81
N PHE A 85 5.43 -9.64 -6.16
CA PHE A 85 4.54 -10.76 -5.85
C PHE A 85 3.46 -10.91 -6.91
N ASP A 86 2.96 -12.15 -7.06
CA ASP A 86 1.84 -12.44 -7.94
C ASP A 86 0.54 -12.49 -7.13
N VAL A 87 -0.53 -11.93 -7.69
CA VAL A 87 -1.90 -12.04 -7.17
C VAL A 87 -2.69 -12.90 -8.14
N TYR A 88 -3.18 -14.05 -7.69
CA TYR A 88 -3.92 -14.98 -8.55
C TYR A 88 -5.41 -14.62 -8.63
N ALA A 89 -6.09 -15.17 -9.63
CA ALA A 89 -7.52 -14.93 -9.84
C ALA A 89 -8.36 -15.18 -8.58
N GLY A 90 -9.14 -14.16 -8.20
CA GLY A 90 -9.98 -14.18 -7.00
C GLY A 90 -9.23 -13.90 -5.68
N GLU A 91 -7.91 -13.69 -5.71
CA GLU A 91 -7.14 -13.33 -4.53
C GLU A 91 -7.08 -11.81 -4.32
N THR A 92 -6.94 -11.43 -3.05
CA THR A 92 -6.47 -10.11 -2.63
C THR A 92 -5.23 -10.29 -1.78
N LYS A 93 -4.17 -9.55 -2.09
CA LYS A 93 -2.92 -9.54 -1.31
C LYS A 93 -2.63 -8.13 -0.85
N CYS A 94 -2.29 -8.01 0.43
CA CYS A 94 -1.89 -6.76 1.05
C CYS A 94 -0.46 -6.87 1.58
N VAL A 95 0.31 -5.79 1.42
CA VAL A 95 1.66 -5.64 1.96
C VAL A 95 1.72 -4.40 2.83
N SER A 96 2.56 -4.44 3.86
CA SER A 96 2.75 -3.30 4.76
C SER A 96 3.91 -2.42 4.29
N LEU A 97 3.68 -1.12 4.28
CA LEU A 97 4.65 -0.06 4.07
C LEU A 97 5.03 0.64 5.39
N SER A 98 4.76 0.05 6.56
CA SER A 98 5.04 0.66 7.88
C SER A 98 6.52 0.97 8.18
N SER A 99 7.43 0.50 7.32
CA SER A 99 8.86 0.85 7.36
C SER A 99 9.28 1.79 6.23
N ALA A 100 8.32 2.25 5.43
CA ALA A 100 8.49 3.32 4.48
C ALA A 100 8.63 4.65 5.20
N PHE A 101 9.27 5.59 4.53
CA PHE A 101 9.34 6.95 5.03
C PHE A 101 8.06 7.65 4.62
N GLU A 102 7.39 8.28 5.58
CA GLU A 102 6.27 9.18 5.34
C GLU A 102 6.62 10.24 4.28
N ASP A 103 5.60 10.64 3.53
CA ASP A 103 5.65 11.63 2.46
C ASP A 103 6.71 11.30 1.40
N SER A 104 6.93 10.01 1.12
CA SER A 104 7.92 9.57 0.13
C SER A 104 7.26 8.92 -1.09
N TYR A 105 7.83 9.21 -2.26
CA TYR A 105 7.33 8.62 -3.50
C TYR A 105 7.54 7.11 -3.51
N TYR A 106 6.43 6.40 -3.66
CA TYR A 106 6.36 5.00 -4.00
C TYR A 106 5.83 4.82 -5.40
N TYR A 107 6.21 3.70 -5.99
CA TYR A 107 5.75 3.28 -7.30
C TYR A 107 5.16 1.89 -7.20
N TYR A 108 3.97 1.72 -7.74
CA TYR A 108 3.46 0.40 -8.06
C TYR A 108 3.46 0.19 -9.57
N LYS A 109 3.71 -1.04 -9.98
CA LYS A 109 3.65 -1.49 -11.36
C LYS A 109 2.96 -2.85 -11.40
N VAL A 110 1.97 -2.96 -12.26
CA VAL A 110 1.27 -4.22 -12.53
C VAL A 110 1.72 -4.75 -13.89
N ASN A 111 2.17 -6.01 -13.94
CA ASN A 111 2.67 -6.69 -15.12
C ASN A 111 3.74 -5.85 -15.85
N HIS A 112 3.55 -5.64 -17.16
CA HIS A 112 4.45 -4.87 -18.00
C HIS A 112 4.04 -3.39 -18.15
N HIS A 113 3.03 -2.92 -17.41
CA HIS A 113 2.51 -1.56 -17.53
C HIS A 113 3.47 -0.49 -16.98
N SER A 114 3.15 0.77 -17.28
CA SER A 114 3.87 1.92 -16.75
C SER A 114 3.69 2.00 -15.23
N PRO A 115 4.75 2.34 -14.47
CA PRO A 115 4.63 2.53 -13.04
C PRO A 115 3.76 3.75 -12.74
N VAL A 116 2.96 3.66 -11.67
CA VAL A 116 2.19 4.77 -11.12
C VAL A 116 2.81 5.16 -9.79
N ASN A 117 2.96 6.46 -9.56
CA ASN A 117 3.43 6.98 -8.29
C ASN A 117 2.30 7.27 -7.32
N PHE A 118 2.63 7.22 -6.04
CA PHE A 118 1.83 7.72 -4.93
C PHE A 118 2.77 8.12 -3.79
N TYR A 119 2.24 8.82 -2.79
CA TYR A 119 2.98 9.05 -1.56
C TYR A 119 2.59 7.99 -0.54
N SER A 120 3.61 7.33 0.03
CA SER A 120 3.45 6.61 1.29
C SER A 120 3.89 7.48 2.45
#